data_AF-A0A843E0B3-F1
#
_entry.id   AF-A0A843E0B3-F1
#
_cell.length_a   1.000
_cell.length_b   1.000
_cell.length_c   1.000
_cell.angle_alpha   90.00
_cell.angle_beta   90.00
_cell.angle_gamma   90.00
#
_symmetry.space_group_name_H-M   'P 1'
#
loop_
_entity.id
_entity.type
_entity.pdbx_description
1 polymer ?
#
loop_
_entity_poly.entity_id
_entity_poly.type
_entity_poly.pdbx_seq_one_letter_code
_entity_poly.pdbx_strand_id
1 'polypeptide(L)'
;MFSARKKRQNFAQQSGPVFVGTDNIPPSSPPVPQSSFREDLKTVIGTGLRTKPRYAECWLVGNVGQLDIIEEYDTPNGHVVIGTASDGETEYNLLPTEYTCSDTVNSVIENAIEEIRRGFRKSGAYTDRFRMNLAVRDVLSADSDTLLMACGGNAQAAEGLASNICDIVYRYTVGLGVFDVLLDDPRLEDIYVDAPCDKNRIHVTLSGIMGGNSHLRCRTNLVVERREIMNLICALKRMSGLPYCESNPVLETDMRDGNARATVIGYPLSPNGDAVSIRKHSSDPWTITRLIANGTIDAYTAGLLSFLVQNRATLLICGARGAGKGSLLSAMMLEFDKSTRILTIEDTR
;
A
#
# COMPACT_ATOMS: atom_id res chain seq x y z
N MET A 1 20.51 -54.40 27.79
CA MET A 1 19.79 -55.62 27.37
C MET A 1 19.19 -55.31 26.00
N PHE A 2 19.47 -55.93 24.86
CA PHE A 2 20.35 -57.02 24.39
C PHE A 2 20.73 -56.57 22.97
N SER A 3 22.00 -56.43 22.60
CA SER A 3 22.93 -57.47 22.14
C SER A 3 23.22 -57.33 20.65
N ALA A 4 24.44 -56.88 20.37
CA ALA A 4 25.12 -56.96 19.09
C ALA A 4 25.76 -58.36 18.89
N ARG A 5 25.90 -58.81 17.63
CA ARG A 5 27.14 -59.32 16.98
C ARG A 5 26.78 -60.15 15.73
N LYS A 6 27.20 -59.87 14.50
CA LYS A 6 28.54 -59.70 13.86
C LYS A 6 29.18 -61.03 13.43
N LYS A 7 29.69 -61.01 12.18
CA LYS A 7 30.78 -61.82 11.56
C LYS A 7 30.35 -63.13 10.86
N ARG A 8 30.95 -63.57 9.74
CA ARG A 8 32.08 -63.12 8.89
C ARG A 8 32.19 -64.07 7.66
N GLN A 9 32.94 -63.62 6.65
CA GLN A 9 33.92 -64.33 5.77
C GLN A 9 33.67 -63.89 4.31
N ASN A 10 34.42 -63.03 3.61
CA ASN A 10 35.86 -62.74 3.39
C ASN A 10 36.61 -63.69 2.42
N PHE A 11 37.08 -63.05 1.32
CA PHE A 11 38.23 -63.32 0.43
C PHE A 11 38.06 -64.08 -0.91
N ALA A 12 38.11 -63.26 -1.98
CA ALA A 12 39.04 -63.26 -3.13
C ALA A 12 39.21 -64.51 -4.02
N GLN A 13 39.03 -64.36 -5.34
CA GLN A 13 40.11 -64.12 -6.32
C GLN A 13 39.57 -64.02 -7.75
N GLN A 14 40.35 -63.32 -8.57
CA GLN A 14 40.14 -62.94 -9.96
C GLN A 14 40.09 -64.13 -10.93
N SER A 15 39.30 -63.98 -12.01
CA SER A 15 39.68 -64.44 -13.35
C SER A 15 38.93 -63.58 -14.38
N GLY A 16 39.67 -62.96 -15.32
CA GLY A 16 39.11 -62.19 -16.44
C GLY A 16 38.29 -63.09 -17.38
N PRO A 17 37.58 -62.51 -18.38
CA PRO A 17 38.30 -62.18 -19.60
C PRO A 17 37.73 -61.02 -20.47
N VAL A 18 38.58 -60.57 -21.39
CA VAL A 18 38.27 -60.21 -22.80
C VAL A 18 37.45 -58.94 -23.09
N PHE A 19 38.16 -57.98 -23.70
CA PHE A 19 37.61 -56.88 -24.49
C PHE A 19 37.00 -57.40 -25.79
N VAL A 20 35.74 -57.02 -26.07
CA VAL A 20 35.19 -56.89 -27.43
C VAL A 20 34.22 -55.70 -27.45
N GLY A 21 34.48 -54.76 -28.34
CA GLY A 21 33.45 -54.09 -29.15
C GLY A 21 32.55 -53.06 -28.47
N THR A 22 32.84 -51.80 -28.77
CA THR A 22 31.98 -50.62 -28.64
C THR A 22 30.62 -50.82 -29.32
N ASP A 23 29.52 -50.54 -28.60
CA ASP A 23 28.47 -49.58 -28.98
C ASP A 23 27.24 -49.73 -28.07
N ASN A 24 26.62 -48.58 -27.72
CA ASN A 24 25.40 -48.37 -26.93
C ASN A 24 25.55 -48.20 -25.40
N ILE A 25 26.02 -47.01 -25.00
CA ILE A 25 25.66 -46.42 -23.70
C ILE A 25 24.35 -45.63 -23.92
N PRO A 26 23.27 -45.87 -23.14
CA PRO A 26 22.07 -45.04 -23.21
C PRO A 26 22.39 -43.62 -22.70
N PRO A 27 21.85 -42.55 -23.32
CA PRO A 27 22.17 -41.18 -22.91
C PRO A 27 21.69 -40.94 -21.47
N SER A 28 22.62 -40.59 -20.60
CA SER A 28 22.38 -40.23 -19.21
C SER A 28 22.00 -38.75 -19.09
N SER A 29 20.77 -38.38 -19.47
CA SER A 29 20.02 -37.21 -18.97
C SER A 29 18.72 -37.04 -19.78
N PRO A 30 17.61 -36.59 -19.14
CA PRO A 30 16.45 -36.13 -19.91
C PRO A 30 16.85 -34.92 -20.77
N PRO A 31 16.22 -34.70 -21.93
CA PRO A 31 16.54 -33.56 -22.78
C PRO A 31 16.27 -32.28 -22.00
N VAL A 32 17.33 -31.51 -21.74
CA VAL A 32 17.22 -30.13 -21.27
C VAL A 32 16.51 -29.37 -22.39
N PRO A 33 15.36 -28.72 -22.14
CA PRO A 33 14.75 -27.87 -23.16
C PRO A 33 15.77 -26.82 -23.55
N GLN A 34 16.05 -26.67 -24.84
CA GLN A 34 16.86 -25.54 -25.33
C GLN A 34 16.00 -24.29 -25.25
N SER A 35 15.83 -23.75 -24.04
CA SER A 35 15.33 -22.39 -23.85
C SER A 35 16.42 -21.43 -24.33
N SER A 36 16.03 -20.49 -25.18
CA SER A 36 16.94 -19.41 -25.53
C SER A 36 17.21 -18.58 -24.26
N PHE A 37 18.43 -18.08 -24.07
CA PHE A 37 18.73 -17.15 -22.98
C PHE A 37 17.73 -16.00 -22.91
N ARG A 38 17.15 -15.58 -24.04
CA ARG A 38 16.06 -14.59 -24.09
C ARG A 38 14.73 -15.08 -23.53
N GLU A 39 14.38 -16.34 -23.72
CA GLU A 39 13.17 -16.92 -23.12
C GLU A 39 13.37 -17.14 -21.64
N ASP A 40 14.52 -17.67 -21.20
CA ASP A 40 14.84 -17.78 -19.78
C ASP A 40 14.92 -16.40 -19.10
N LEU A 41 15.49 -15.39 -19.77
CA LEU A 41 15.48 -14.02 -19.29
C LEU A 41 14.05 -13.45 -19.25
N LYS A 42 13.19 -13.74 -20.23
CA LYS A 42 11.77 -13.34 -20.21
C LYS A 42 10.98 -14.05 -19.12
N THR A 43 11.29 -15.31 -18.82
CA THR A 43 10.66 -16.08 -17.74
C THR A 43 11.15 -15.58 -16.39
N VAL A 44 12.44 -15.30 -16.23
CA VAL A 44 13.04 -14.68 -15.04
C VAL A 44 12.57 -13.23 -14.85
N ILE A 45 12.37 -12.47 -15.94
CA ILE A 45 11.79 -11.13 -15.93
C ILE A 45 10.29 -11.17 -15.61
N GLY A 46 9.57 -12.21 -16.06
CA GLY A 46 8.15 -12.43 -15.79
C GLY A 46 7.86 -12.94 -14.37
N THR A 47 8.84 -13.55 -13.70
CA THR A 47 8.74 -13.98 -12.30
C THR A 47 9.35 -12.94 -11.37
N GLY A 48 8.51 -12.03 -10.86
CA GLY A 48 8.86 -11.22 -9.68
C GLY A 48 9.97 -10.19 -9.91
N LEU A 49 9.91 -9.44 -11.02
CA LEU A 49 10.74 -8.25 -11.16
C LEU A 49 10.36 -7.25 -10.06
N ARG A 50 11.25 -7.09 -9.09
CA ARG A 50 11.15 -6.00 -8.12
C ARG A 50 11.63 -4.73 -8.80
N THR A 51 10.71 -3.86 -9.19
CA THR A 51 11.02 -2.53 -9.71
C THR A 51 10.76 -1.51 -8.62
N LYS A 52 11.67 -0.55 -8.47
CA LYS A 52 11.42 0.68 -7.71
C LYS A 52 12.29 1.84 -8.22
N PRO A 53 11.74 3.06 -8.31
CA PRO A 53 12.57 4.26 -8.42
C PRO A 53 13.53 4.36 -7.23
N ARG A 54 14.73 4.90 -7.43
CA ARG A 54 15.77 4.97 -6.38
C ARG A 54 15.36 5.77 -5.15
N TYR A 55 14.53 6.79 -5.36
CA TYR A 55 14.02 7.64 -4.29
C TYR A 55 12.84 7.03 -3.53
N ALA A 56 12.23 5.97 -4.06
CA ALA A 56 11.12 5.26 -3.43
C ALA A 56 11.65 4.11 -2.57
N GLU A 57 11.14 3.98 -1.35
CA GLU A 57 11.53 2.93 -0.41
C GLU A 57 10.46 1.82 -0.34
N CYS A 58 9.77 1.58 -1.46
CA CYS A 58 8.76 0.53 -1.61
C CYS A 58 9.08 -0.32 -2.83
N TRP A 59 8.90 -1.63 -2.72
CA TRP A 59 9.07 -2.59 -3.80
C TRP A 59 7.71 -3.06 -4.30
N LEU A 60 7.55 -3.15 -5.62
CA LEU A 60 6.43 -3.87 -6.22
C LEU A 60 6.79 -5.36 -6.36
N VAL A 61 5.89 -6.23 -5.91
CA VAL A 61 6.05 -7.68 -5.91
C VAL A 61 4.78 -8.35 -6.42
N GLY A 62 4.89 -9.24 -7.39
CA GLY A 62 3.76 -9.99 -7.93
C GLY A 62 3.68 -9.86 -9.44
N ASN A 63 2.79 -10.63 -10.05
CA ASN A 63 2.54 -10.58 -11.49
C ASN A 63 1.03 -10.51 -11.72
N VAL A 64 0.57 -9.34 -12.19
CA VAL A 64 -0.84 -9.07 -12.47
C VAL A 64 -1.41 -10.05 -13.51
N GLY A 65 -0.59 -10.53 -14.44
CA GLY A 65 -1.03 -11.45 -15.50
C GLY A 65 -1.43 -12.85 -15.05
N GLN A 66 -1.27 -13.18 -13.76
CA GLN A 66 -1.69 -14.46 -13.17
C GLN A 66 -2.94 -14.33 -12.30
N LEU A 67 -3.56 -13.14 -12.25
CA LEU A 67 -4.77 -12.90 -11.48
C LEU A 67 -6.02 -13.16 -12.30
N ASP A 68 -7.02 -13.77 -11.65
CA ASP A 68 -8.40 -13.71 -12.11
C ASP A 68 -8.97 -12.35 -11.72
N ILE A 69 -8.98 -11.42 -12.68
CA ILE A 69 -9.32 -10.01 -12.46
C ILE A 69 -10.79 -9.87 -12.05
N ILE A 70 -10.99 -9.22 -10.90
CA ILE A 70 -12.32 -8.84 -10.36
C ILE A 70 -12.67 -7.43 -10.82
N GLU A 71 -11.73 -6.49 -10.67
CA GLU A 71 -11.94 -5.08 -10.99
C GLU A 71 -10.63 -4.37 -11.32
N GLU A 72 -10.70 -3.34 -12.15
CA GLU A 72 -9.57 -2.52 -12.58
C GLU A 72 -10.02 -1.06 -12.66
N TYR A 73 -9.23 -0.15 -12.10
CA TYR A 73 -9.53 1.29 -12.10
C TYR A 73 -8.29 2.15 -11.90
N ASP A 74 -8.38 3.41 -12.35
CA ASP A 74 -7.36 4.42 -12.12
C ASP A 74 -7.64 5.23 -10.85
N THR A 75 -6.57 5.56 -10.14
CA THR A 75 -6.54 6.55 -9.05
C THR A 75 -5.71 7.76 -9.51
N PRO A 76 -5.78 8.92 -8.82
CA PRO A 76 -4.99 10.09 -9.22
C PRO A 76 -3.49 9.83 -9.33
N ASN A 77 -2.96 8.89 -8.54
CA ASN A 77 -1.54 8.64 -8.38
C ASN A 77 -1.10 7.21 -8.72
N GLY A 78 -1.96 6.42 -9.36
CA GLY A 78 -1.62 5.08 -9.78
C GLY A 78 -2.77 4.32 -10.42
N HIS A 79 -2.45 3.16 -10.95
CA HIS A 79 -3.42 2.24 -11.54
C HIS A 79 -3.59 1.03 -10.63
N VAL A 80 -4.83 0.58 -10.43
CA VAL A 80 -5.18 -0.50 -9.50
C VAL A 80 -5.84 -1.64 -10.25
N VAL A 81 -5.32 -2.85 -10.04
CA VAL A 81 -5.93 -4.10 -10.48
C VAL A 81 -6.21 -4.97 -9.26
N ILE A 82 -7.46 -5.40 -9.10
CA ILE A 82 -7.90 -6.28 -8.03
C ILE A 82 -8.25 -7.62 -8.64
N GLY A 83 -7.72 -8.71 -8.08
CA GLY A 83 -8.01 -10.04 -8.58
C GLY A 83 -7.67 -11.14 -7.59
N THR A 84 -8.16 -12.34 -7.87
CA THR A 84 -7.83 -13.53 -7.08
C THR A 84 -6.55 -14.17 -7.63
N ALA A 85 -5.58 -14.41 -6.76
CA ALA A 85 -4.35 -15.11 -7.10
C ALA A 85 -4.54 -16.64 -7.10
N SER A 86 -3.60 -17.35 -7.70
CA SER A 86 -3.64 -18.83 -7.82
C SER A 86 -3.69 -19.58 -6.48
N ASP A 87 -3.31 -18.93 -5.38
CA ASP A 87 -3.42 -19.47 -4.01
C ASP A 87 -4.78 -19.18 -3.34
N GLY A 88 -5.71 -18.54 -4.05
CA GLY A 88 -7.06 -18.22 -3.58
C GLY A 88 -7.15 -16.91 -2.78
N GLU A 89 -6.02 -16.25 -2.50
CA GLU A 89 -6.01 -14.95 -1.83
C GLU A 89 -6.37 -13.83 -2.80
N THR A 90 -7.04 -12.78 -2.30
CA THR A 90 -7.32 -11.59 -3.11
C THR A 90 -6.15 -10.62 -3.04
N GLU A 91 -5.70 -10.15 -4.20
CA GLU A 91 -4.64 -9.16 -4.34
C GLU A 91 -5.16 -7.80 -4.77
N TYR A 92 -4.65 -6.75 -4.13
CA TYR A 92 -4.76 -5.36 -4.55
C TYR A 92 -3.42 -4.94 -5.16
N ASN A 93 -3.34 -4.89 -6.48
CA ASN A 93 -2.12 -4.55 -7.19
C ASN A 93 -2.13 -3.09 -7.61
N LEU A 94 -1.33 -2.29 -6.92
CA LEU A 94 -1.12 -0.87 -7.20
C LEU A 94 0.14 -0.68 -8.04
N LEU A 95 0.00 0.05 -9.15
CA LEU A 95 1.12 0.57 -9.92
C LEU A 95 1.14 2.11 -9.79
N PRO A 96 1.95 2.68 -8.89
CA PRO A 96 2.05 4.13 -8.76
C PRO A 96 2.62 4.76 -10.03
N THR A 97 2.18 5.98 -10.37
CA THR A 97 2.54 6.64 -11.63
C THR A 97 4.06 6.80 -11.78
N GLU A 98 4.77 7.06 -10.68
CA GLU A 98 6.23 7.22 -10.67
C GLU A 98 7.00 5.93 -11.04
N TYR A 99 6.38 4.75 -10.99
CA TYR A 99 7.01 3.49 -11.42
C TYR A 99 6.92 3.30 -12.95
N THR A 100 6.10 4.10 -13.63
CA THR A 100 5.94 4.08 -15.09
C THR A 100 6.78 5.17 -15.79
N CYS A 101 7.37 6.08 -15.02
CA CYS A 101 8.23 7.13 -15.56
C CYS A 101 9.49 6.54 -16.20
N SER A 102 9.98 7.20 -17.26
CA SER A 102 11.24 6.84 -17.89
C SER A 102 12.43 7.11 -16.97
N ASP A 103 13.54 6.41 -17.18
CA ASP A 103 14.76 6.57 -16.36
C ASP A 103 15.29 8.01 -16.37
N THR A 104 15.12 8.74 -17.47
CA THR A 104 15.51 10.15 -17.57
C THR A 104 14.66 11.02 -16.65
N VAL A 105 13.33 10.83 -16.66
CA VAL A 105 12.42 11.55 -15.76
C VAL A 105 12.66 11.17 -14.30
N ASN A 106 12.87 9.88 -14.00
CA ASN A 106 13.20 9.42 -12.66
C ASN A 106 14.49 10.05 -12.13
N SER A 107 15.48 10.26 -12.99
CA SER A 107 16.74 10.94 -12.62
C SER A 107 16.51 12.41 -12.27
N VAL A 108 15.65 13.11 -13.02
CA VAL A 108 15.25 14.51 -12.70
C VAL A 108 14.53 14.57 -11.35
N ILE A 109 13.61 13.64 -11.10
CA ILE A 109 12.90 13.55 -9.81
C ILE A 109 13.88 13.30 -8.66
N GLU A 110 14.82 12.36 -8.83
CA GLU A 110 15.85 12.04 -7.82
C GLU A 110 16.69 13.27 -7.48
N ASN A 111 17.19 13.98 -8.49
CA ASN A 111 17.95 15.22 -8.31
C ASN A 111 17.15 16.30 -7.58
N ALA A 112 15.88 16.50 -7.96
CA ALA A 112 15.00 17.46 -7.31
C ALA A 112 14.78 17.12 -5.82
N ILE A 113 14.52 15.85 -5.49
CA ILE A 113 14.39 15.38 -4.11
C ILE A 113 15.67 15.65 -3.30
N GLU A 114 16.85 15.38 -3.89
CA GLU A 114 18.12 15.60 -3.22
C GLU A 114 18.41 17.09 -2.94
N GLU A 115 18.19 17.98 -3.92
CA GLU A 115 18.39 19.41 -3.74
C GLU A 115 17.46 19.99 -2.69
N ILE A 116 16.18 19.62 -2.71
CA ILE A 116 15.20 20.05 -1.70
C ILE A 116 15.61 19.57 -0.30
N ARG A 117 15.98 18.28 -0.16
CA ARG A 117 16.47 17.74 1.12
C ARG A 117 17.73 18.46 1.60
N ARG A 118 18.64 18.83 0.69
CA ARG A 118 19.85 19.59 1.02
C ARG A 118 19.52 21.01 1.49
N GLY A 119 18.58 21.69 0.83
CA GLY A 119 18.05 22.97 1.24
C GLY A 119 17.46 22.92 2.65
N PHE A 120 16.66 21.89 2.94
CA PHE A 120 16.03 21.71 4.25
C PHE A 120 17.03 21.51 5.39
N ARG A 121 18.15 20.82 5.13
CA ARG A 121 19.22 20.67 6.13
C ARG A 121 19.89 22.01 6.48
N LYS A 122 19.94 22.96 5.55
CA LYS A 122 20.59 24.27 5.75
C LYS A 122 19.67 25.31 6.37
N SER A 123 18.41 25.36 5.91
CA SER A 123 17.50 26.49 6.19
C SER A 123 16.21 26.08 6.92
N GLY A 124 16.04 24.78 7.21
CA GLY A 124 14.80 24.23 7.75
C GLY A 124 13.80 23.83 6.65
N ALA A 125 12.87 22.94 6.99
CA ALA A 125 11.88 22.43 6.06
C ALA A 125 10.69 23.37 5.87
N TYR A 126 10.20 23.49 4.64
CA TYR A 126 8.89 24.09 4.35
C TYR A 126 7.82 23.01 4.43
N THR A 127 6.84 23.17 5.31
CA THR A 127 5.66 22.28 5.36
C THR A 127 4.58 22.70 4.35
N ASP A 128 4.62 23.96 3.92
CA ASP A 128 3.63 24.53 3.02
C ASP A 128 3.82 24.03 1.58
N ARG A 129 2.76 23.45 1.01
CA ARG A 129 2.76 22.86 -0.34
C ARG A 129 3.05 23.91 -1.42
N PHE A 130 2.55 25.13 -1.26
CA PHE A 130 2.77 26.20 -2.23
C PHE A 130 4.24 26.60 -2.31
N ARG A 131 4.88 26.86 -1.17
CA ARG A 131 6.33 27.15 -1.13
C ARG A 131 7.19 25.99 -1.62
N MET A 132 6.81 24.76 -1.31
CA MET A 132 7.50 23.59 -1.84
C MET A 132 7.42 23.56 -3.36
N ASN A 133 6.23 23.71 -3.94
CA ASN A 133 6.05 23.69 -5.39
C ASN A 133 6.86 24.77 -6.09
N LEU A 134 6.98 25.97 -5.50
CA LEU A 134 7.85 27.02 -6.04
C LEU A 134 9.33 26.62 -6.01
N ALA A 135 9.82 26.06 -4.91
CA ALA A 135 11.20 25.61 -4.78
C ALA A 135 11.51 24.47 -5.76
N VAL A 136 10.59 23.52 -5.94
CA VAL A 136 10.76 22.43 -6.90
C VAL A 136 10.77 22.97 -8.33
N ARG A 137 9.86 23.89 -8.68
CA ARG A 137 9.84 24.52 -10.00
C ARG A 137 11.13 25.28 -10.32
N ASP A 138 11.72 25.93 -9.33
CA ASP A 138 13.01 26.60 -9.48
C ASP A 138 14.12 25.58 -9.83
N VAL A 139 14.15 24.44 -9.14
CA VAL A 139 15.10 23.35 -9.46
C VAL A 139 14.84 22.76 -10.86
N LEU A 140 13.57 22.53 -11.21
CA LEU A 140 13.19 21.98 -12.52
C LEU A 140 13.49 22.92 -13.69
N SER A 141 13.68 24.21 -13.45
CA SER A 141 14.01 25.17 -14.51
C SER A 141 15.31 24.80 -15.23
N ALA A 142 16.27 24.22 -14.51
CA ALA A 142 17.55 23.75 -15.04
C ALA A 142 17.40 22.51 -15.95
N ASP A 143 16.36 21.69 -15.73
CA ASP A 143 16.09 20.45 -16.47
C ASP A 143 14.96 20.60 -17.51
N SER A 144 14.54 21.83 -17.80
CA SER A 144 13.40 22.13 -18.69
C SER A 144 13.54 21.53 -20.10
N ASP A 145 14.74 21.57 -20.69
CA ASP A 145 15.02 20.95 -21.99
C ASP A 145 14.83 19.43 -21.95
N THR A 146 15.28 18.78 -20.88
CA THR A 146 15.13 17.33 -20.67
C THR A 146 13.65 16.93 -20.59
N LEU A 147 12.85 17.72 -19.87
CA LEU A 147 11.41 17.51 -19.74
C LEU A 147 10.69 17.70 -21.09
N LEU A 148 11.07 18.73 -21.85
CA LEU A 148 10.53 18.95 -23.20
C LEU A 148 10.85 17.78 -24.13
N MET A 149 12.09 17.28 -24.11
CA MET A 149 12.48 16.12 -24.92
C MET A 149 11.71 14.85 -24.53
N ALA A 150 11.54 14.59 -23.23
CA ALA A 150 10.75 13.45 -22.74
C ALA A 150 9.29 13.49 -23.21
N CYS A 151 8.73 14.69 -23.41
CA CYS A 151 7.38 14.91 -23.92
C CYS A 151 7.30 15.08 -25.45
N GLY A 152 8.37 14.78 -26.19
CA GLY A 152 8.39 14.89 -27.65
C GLY A 152 8.28 16.33 -28.18
N GLY A 153 8.73 17.32 -27.39
CA GLY A 153 8.70 18.74 -27.75
C GLY A 153 7.37 19.45 -27.46
N ASN A 154 6.39 18.79 -26.84
CA ASN A 154 5.12 19.40 -26.47
C ASN A 154 5.24 20.16 -25.14
N ALA A 155 5.23 21.49 -25.21
CA ALA A 155 5.34 22.37 -24.03
C ALA A 155 4.19 22.18 -23.01
N GLN A 156 2.96 21.91 -23.46
CA GLN A 156 1.84 21.68 -22.55
C GLN A 156 1.98 20.36 -21.79
N ALA A 157 2.47 19.32 -22.47
CA ALA A 157 2.75 18.04 -21.83
C ALA A 157 3.93 18.14 -20.85
N ALA A 158 4.96 18.94 -21.17
CA ALA A 158 6.08 19.19 -20.27
C ALA A 158 5.66 19.95 -19.01
N GLU A 159 4.76 20.93 -19.12
CA GLU A 159 4.20 21.64 -17.96
C GLU A 159 3.36 20.70 -17.08
N GLY A 160 2.56 19.81 -17.69
CA GLY A 160 1.83 18.77 -16.96
C GLY A 160 2.78 17.80 -16.24
N LEU A 161 3.86 17.38 -16.90
CA LEU A 161 4.89 16.52 -16.31
C LEU A 161 5.59 17.24 -15.14
N ALA A 162 5.94 18.51 -15.29
CA ALA A 162 6.55 19.30 -14.21
C ALA A 162 5.63 19.41 -13.00
N SER A 163 4.31 19.57 -13.21
CA SER A 163 3.33 19.53 -12.11
C SER A 163 3.31 18.16 -11.41
N ASN A 164 3.30 17.06 -12.18
CA ASN A 164 3.33 15.72 -11.62
C ASN A 164 4.64 15.46 -10.84
N ILE A 165 5.77 15.95 -11.33
CA ILE A 165 7.06 15.88 -10.62
C ILE A 165 6.98 16.66 -9.31
N CYS A 166 6.35 17.85 -9.26
CA CYS A 166 6.16 18.58 -8.01
C CYS A 166 5.40 17.74 -6.97
N ASP A 167 4.35 17.04 -7.39
CA ASP A 167 3.57 16.19 -6.49
C ASP A 167 4.36 14.96 -6.01
N ILE A 168 5.15 14.32 -6.89
CA ILE A 168 6.03 13.20 -6.52
C ILE A 168 7.12 13.68 -5.55
N VAL A 169 7.76 14.82 -5.82
CA VAL A 169 8.79 15.38 -4.95
C VAL A 169 8.20 15.72 -3.58
N TYR A 170 7.01 16.34 -3.54
CA TYR A 170 6.31 16.61 -2.28
C TYR A 170 6.06 15.33 -1.49
N ARG A 171 5.54 14.28 -2.15
CA ARG A 171 5.22 12.97 -1.57
C ARG A 171 6.43 12.32 -0.87
N TYR A 172 7.60 12.34 -1.51
CA TYR A 172 8.82 11.69 -0.99
C TYR A 172 9.74 12.61 -0.16
N THR A 173 9.35 13.87 0.07
CA THR A 173 10.12 14.81 0.92
C THR A 173 9.38 15.21 2.20
N VAL A 174 8.11 15.60 2.08
CA VAL A 174 7.28 16.11 3.19
C VAL A 174 6.10 15.18 3.48
N GLY A 175 5.54 14.57 2.43
CA GLY A 175 4.43 13.65 2.49
C GLY A 175 4.79 12.29 3.10
N LEU A 176 3.92 11.32 2.87
CA LEU A 176 3.97 9.99 3.48
C LEU A 176 4.46 8.92 2.51
N GLY A 177 5.12 9.33 1.42
CA GLY A 177 5.66 8.41 0.42
C GLY A 177 4.57 7.55 -0.20
N VAL A 178 4.76 6.23 -0.24
CA VAL A 178 3.77 5.31 -0.82
C VAL A 178 2.42 5.33 -0.10
N PHE A 179 2.39 5.69 1.18
CA PHE A 179 1.13 5.75 1.94
C PHE A 179 0.21 6.87 1.46
N ASP A 180 0.73 7.96 0.88
CA ASP A 180 -0.13 8.98 0.25
C ASP A 180 -0.88 8.38 -0.95
N VAL A 181 -0.22 7.55 -1.77
CA VAL A 181 -0.86 6.90 -2.93
C VAL A 181 -1.99 5.98 -2.50
N LEU A 182 -1.81 5.24 -1.40
CA LEU A 182 -2.86 4.42 -0.82
C LEU A 182 -3.99 5.27 -0.20
N LEU A 183 -3.63 6.32 0.53
CA LEU A 183 -4.60 7.20 1.17
C LEU A 183 -5.47 7.96 0.15
N ASP A 184 -4.94 8.22 -1.05
CA ASP A 184 -5.68 8.86 -2.14
C ASP A 184 -6.78 7.97 -2.74
N ASP A 185 -6.71 6.64 -2.60
CA ASP A 185 -7.75 5.75 -3.11
C ASP A 185 -9.00 5.80 -2.19
N PRO A 186 -10.14 6.38 -2.63
CA PRO A 186 -11.33 6.53 -1.80
C PRO A 186 -11.98 5.20 -1.40
N ARG A 187 -11.65 4.09 -2.06
CA ARG A 187 -12.21 2.76 -1.76
C ARG A 187 -11.48 2.05 -0.62
N LEU A 188 -10.26 2.47 -0.28
CA LEU A 188 -9.54 1.95 0.87
C LEU A 188 -10.12 2.50 2.17
N GLU A 189 -10.37 1.60 3.12
CA GLU A 189 -10.84 1.93 4.47
C GLU A 189 -9.75 1.75 5.51
N ASP A 190 -9.01 0.64 5.41
CA ASP A 190 -7.94 0.31 6.35
C ASP A 190 -6.68 -0.11 5.60
N ILE A 191 -5.51 0.30 6.11
CA ILE A 191 -4.18 -0.02 5.59
C ILE A 191 -3.35 -0.52 6.77
N TYR A 192 -2.74 -1.70 6.63
CA TYR A 192 -1.99 -2.35 7.71
C TYR A 192 -0.62 -2.83 7.22
N VAL A 193 0.38 -2.70 8.09
CA VAL A 193 1.71 -3.25 7.90
C VAL A 193 2.12 -3.96 9.19
N ASP A 194 2.23 -5.28 9.13
CA ASP A 194 2.67 -6.09 10.26
C ASP A 194 4.20 -6.08 10.40
N ALA A 195 4.68 -6.14 11.64
CA ALA A 195 6.11 -6.32 11.90
C ALA A 195 6.57 -7.76 11.58
N PRO A 196 7.77 -7.97 10.99
CA PRO A 196 8.70 -6.96 10.49
C PRO A 196 8.26 -6.37 9.15
N CYS A 197 8.14 -5.04 9.11
CA CYS A 197 7.58 -4.30 7.98
C CYS A 197 8.34 -4.48 6.65
N ASP A 198 9.64 -4.78 6.70
CA ASP A 198 10.50 -5.01 5.53
C ASP A 198 10.36 -6.39 4.89
N LYS A 199 9.58 -7.28 5.49
CA LYS A 199 9.33 -8.63 4.98
C LYS A 199 7.86 -8.89 4.67
N ASN A 200 6.96 -8.13 5.29
CA ASN A 200 5.54 -8.28 5.12
C ASN A 200 5.02 -7.31 4.05
N ARG A 201 4.06 -7.78 3.24
CA ARG A 201 3.33 -6.92 2.32
C ARG A 201 2.39 -6.00 3.10
N ILE A 202 2.08 -4.85 2.53
CA ILE A 202 0.97 -4.03 3.02
C ILE A 202 -0.33 -4.81 2.79
N HIS A 203 -1.22 -4.80 3.77
CA HIS A 203 -2.58 -5.33 3.64
C HIS A 203 -3.57 -4.17 3.65
N VAL A 204 -4.65 -4.30 2.89
CA VAL A 204 -5.68 -3.27 2.80
C VAL A 204 -7.07 -3.88 2.92
N THR A 205 -8.01 -3.10 3.45
CA THR A 205 -9.43 -3.41 3.39
C THR A 205 -10.10 -2.42 2.45
N LEU A 206 -10.83 -2.93 1.47
CA LEU A 206 -11.62 -2.14 0.52
C LEU A 206 -13.11 -2.23 0.83
N SER A 207 -13.86 -1.20 0.47
CA SER A 207 -15.32 -1.22 0.47
C SER A 207 -15.90 -1.16 -0.94
N GLY A 208 -17.07 -1.80 -1.12
CA GLY A 208 -17.90 -1.63 -2.32
C GLY A 208 -17.53 -2.50 -3.52
N ILE A 209 -16.67 -3.52 -3.35
CA ILE A 209 -16.23 -4.42 -4.43
C ILE A 209 -17.27 -5.54 -4.67
N MET A 210 -17.57 -5.84 -5.93
CA MET A 210 -18.61 -6.80 -6.38
C MET A 210 -20.07 -6.40 -6.10
N GLY A 211 -20.34 -5.15 -5.72
CA GLY A 211 -21.69 -4.65 -5.43
C GLY A 211 -22.20 -5.06 -4.04
N GLY A 212 -22.67 -4.07 -3.28
CA GLY A 212 -23.11 -4.23 -1.88
C GLY A 212 -22.12 -3.70 -0.84
N ASN A 213 -22.50 -3.70 0.44
CA ASN A 213 -21.65 -3.33 1.59
C ASN A 213 -20.61 -4.43 1.90
N SER A 214 -19.86 -4.87 0.91
CA SER A 214 -18.78 -5.85 1.06
C SER A 214 -17.51 -5.14 1.53
N HIS A 215 -16.86 -5.72 2.54
CA HIS A 215 -15.51 -5.36 2.95
C HIS A 215 -14.58 -6.48 2.50
N LEU A 216 -13.65 -6.17 1.61
CA LEU A 216 -12.72 -7.15 1.04
C LEU A 216 -11.32 -6.88 1.57
N ARG A 217 -10.75 -7.86 2.28
CA ARG A 217 -9.36 -7.81 2.70
C ARG A 217 -8.49 -8.32 1.57
N CYS A 218 -7.50 -7.53 1.20
CA CYS A 218 -6.55 -7.87 0.15
C CYS A 218 -5.12 -7.74 0.67
N ARG A 219 -4.25 -8.64 0.24
CA ARG A 219 -2.80 -8.38 0.30
C ARG A 219 -2.42 -7.50 -0.88
N THR A 220 -1.47 -6.59 -0.71
CA THR A 220 -1.00 -5.76 -1.82
C THR A 220 0.25 -6.34 -2.49
N ASN A 221 0.63 -5.80 -3.64
CA ASN A 221 1.96 -5.99 -4.21
C ASN A 221 3.07 -5.17 -3.53
N LEU A 222 2.75 -4.38 -2.50
CA LEU A 222 3.68 -3.41 -1.92
C LEU A 222 4.45 -4.01 -0.75
N VAL A 223 5.77 -3.92 -0.78
CA VAL A 223 6.65 -4.24 0.35
C VAL A 223 7.53 -3.03 0.66
N VAL A 224 7.32 -2.42 1.82
CA VAL A 224 8.01 -1.19 2.23
C VAL A 224 9.29 -1.49 2.98
N GLU A 225 10.32 -0.69 2.78
CA GLU A 225 11.53 -0.78 3.59
C GLU A 225 11.34 -0.08 4.94
N ARG A 226 12.16 -0.47 5.93
CA ARG A 226 12.14 0.15 7.26
C ARG A 226 12.24 1.67 7.22
N ARG A 227 13.00 2.21 6.26
CA ARG A 227 13.14 3.66 6.10
C ARG A 227 11.82 4.35 5.76
N GLU A 228 10.97 3.72 4.96
CA GLU A 228 9.67 4.29 4.61
C GLU A 228 8.74 4.37 5.83
N ILE A 229 8.72 3.30 6.64
CA ILE A 229 7.98 3.30 7.91
C ILE A 229 8.53 4.35 8.87
N MET A 230 9.85 4.50 8.96
CA MET A 230 10.46 5.55 9.77
C MET A 230 10.10 6.96 9.26
N ASN A 231 10.04 7.17 7.94
CA ASN A 231 9.59 8.44 7.36
C ASN A 231 8.13 8.73 7.75
N LEU A 232 7.25 7.72 7.64
CA LEU A 232 5.86 7.81 8.08
C LEU A 232 5.78 8.17 9.57
N ILE A 233 6.50 7.47 10.44
CA ILE A 233 6.53 7.75 11.89
C ILE A 233 7.02 9.17 12.15
N CYS A 234 8.09 9.62 11.48
CA CYS A 234 8.61 10.99 11.59
C CYS A 234 7.57 12.04 11.16
N ALA A 235 6.83 11.78 10.07
CA ALA A 235 5.75 12.65 9.62
C ALA A 235 4.60 12.69 10.65
N LEU A 236 4.16 11.54 11.15
CA LEU A 236 3.12 11.44 12.18
C LEU A 236 3.51 12.18 13.48
N LYS A 237 4.75 12.03 13.94
CA LYS A 237 5.28 12.78 15.10
C LYS A 237 5.28 14.28 14.85
N ARG A 238 5.71 14.71 13.65
CA ARG A 238 5.75 16.12 13.26
C ARG A 238 4.34 16.74 13.20
N MET A 239 3.36 16.00 12.69
CA MET A 239 1.97 16.45 12.58
C MET A 239 1.25 16.50 13.93
N SER A 240 1.46 15.48 14.76
CA SER A 240 0.75 15.31 16.04
C SER A 240 1.41 16.02 17.22
N GLY A 241 2.72 16.22 17.17
CA GLY A 241 3.54 16.64 18.31
C GLY A 241 3.72 15.56 19.38
N LEU A 242 3.25 14.33 19.14
CA LEU A 242 3.33 13.24 20.10
C LEU A 242 4.69 12.53 20.07
N PRO A 243 5.21 12.08 21.23
CA PRO A 243 6.46 11.34 21.28
C PRO A 243 6.27 9.88 20.82
N TYR A 244 7.32 9.32 20.24
CA TYR A 244 7.43 7.89 19.93
C TYR A 244 8.88 7.46 20.10
N CYS A 245 9.09 6.50 21.00
CA CYS A 245 10.39 5.95 21.43
C CYS A 245 10.16 4.67 22.25
N GLU A 246 11.22 3.96 22.65
CA GLU A 246 11.10 2.72 23.44
C GLU A 246 10.34 2.88 24.77
N SER A 247 10.40 4.07 25.40
CA SER A 247 9.64 4.37 26.62
C SER A 247 8.18 4.78 26.36
N ASN A 248 7.85 5.20 25.13
CA ASN A 248 6.49 5.44 24.66
C ASN A 248 6.27 4.74 23.30
N PRO A 249 6.13 3.40 23.30
CA PRO A 249 6.18 2.58 22.10
C PRO A 249 4.87 2.56 21.31
N VAL A 250 3.93 3.44 21.65
CA VAL A 250 2.64 3.58 20.96
C VAL A 250 2.49 5.03 20.52
N LEU A 251 2.27 5.23 19.23
CA LEU A 251 1.92 6.51 18.64
C LEU A 251 0.54 6.38 18.02
N GLU A 252 -0.42 7.16 18.51
CA GLU A 252 -1.77 7.17 17.97
C GLU A 252 -2.18 8.62 17.71
N THR A 253 -2.58 8.90 16.47
CA THR A 253 -2.90 10.28 16.04
C THR A 253 -3.87 10.31 14.87
N ASP A 254 -4.65 11.39 14.82
CA ASP A 254 -5.43 11.74 13.63
C ASP A 254 -4.54 12.48 12.61
N MET A 255 -4.74 12.16 11.34
CA MET A 255 -4.04 12.68 10.18
C MET A 255 -5.00 13.57 9.40
N ARG A 256 -4.94 14.88 9.66
CA ARG A 256 -5.89 15.85 9.08
C ARG A 256 -5.88 15.86 7.55
N ASP A 257 -4.69 15.84 6.94
CA ASP A 257 -4.56 15.94 5.48
C ASP A 257 -4.99 14.64 4.76
N GLY A 258 -4.86 13.48 5.42
CA GLY A 258 -5.24 12.17 4.86
C GLY A 258 -6.63 11.69 5.25
N ASN A 259 -7.39 12.49 6.02
CA ASN A 259 -8.67 12.11 6.63
C ASN A 259 -8.63 10.69 7.20
N ALA A 260 -7.62 10.39 8.02
CA ALA A 260 -7.39 9.07 8.58
C ALA A 260 -6.84 9.14 10.01
N ARG A 261 -6.90 8.03 10.75
CA ARG A 261 -6.20 7.82 12.01
C ARG A 261 -5.07 6.83 11.80
N ALA A 262 -3.89 7.13 12.32
CA ALA A 262 -2.77 6.21 12.34
C ALA A 262 -2.47 5.75 13.77
N THR A 263 -2.17 4.47 13.89
CA THR A 263 -1.64 3.84 15.10
C THR A 263 -0.35 3.11 14.72
N VAL A 264 0.73 3.39 15.44
CA VAL A 264 2.01 2.72 15.32
C VAL A 264 2.39 2.11 16.65
N ILE A 265 2.85 0.86 16.62
CA ILE A 265 3.31 0.13 17.79
C ILE A 265 4.73 -0.38 17.51
N GLY A 266 5.66 -0.09 18.43
CA GLY A 266 7.06 -0.47 18.33
C GLY A 266 7.54 -1.30 19.51
N TYR A 267 8.86 -1.48 19.56
CA TYR A 267 9.53 -2.17 20.65
C TYR A 267 9.31 -1.43 22.00
N PRO A 268 9.03 -2.12 23.12
CA PRO A 268 9.01 -3.58 23.31
C PRO A 268 7.67 -4.28 23.01
N LEU A 269 6.61 -3.54 22.70
CA LEU A 269 5.28 -4.13 22.47
C LEU A 269 5.18 -4.89 21.15
N SER A 270 5.97 -4.50 20.16
CA SER A 270 6.18 -5.24 18.92
C SER A 270 7.66 -5.66 18.79
N PRO A 271 8.03 -6.87 19.25
CA PRO A 271 9.42 -7.32 19.30
C PRO A 271 10.11 -7.42 17.93
N ASN A 272 9.33 -7.61 16.87
CA ASN A 272 9.84 -7.86 15.52
C ASN A 272 10.03 -6.57 14.69
N GLY A 273 9.75 -5.39 15.26
CA GLY A 273 9.84 -4.10 14.57
C GLY A 273 8.54 -3.30 14.66
N ASP A 274 8.49 -2.16 14.00
CA ASP A 274 7.30 -1.29 14.02
C ASP A 274 6.17 -1.91 13.19
N ALA A 275 4.96 -1.91 13.76
CA ALA A 275 3.72 -2.27 13.08
C ALA A 275 2.84 -1.01 12.95
N VAL A 276 2.13 -0.90 11.83
CA VAL A 276 1.35 0.29 11.48
C VAL A 276 -0.06 -0.11 11.09
N SER A 277 -1.04 0.65 11.57
CA SER A 277 -2.43 0.58 11.16
C SER A 277 -2.91 1.99 10.84
N ILE A 278 -3.41 2.22 9.64
CA ILE A 278 -4.03 3.47 9.22
C ILE A 278 -5.48 3.18 8.85
N ARG A 279 -6.42 3.87 9.49
CA ARG A 279 -7.86 3.75 9.26
C ARG A 279 -8.39 5.06 8.73
N LYS A 280 -8.90 5.05 7.51
CA LYS A 280 -9.51 6.23 6.88
C LYS A 280 -10.88 6.51 7.47
N HIS A 281 -11.19 7.79 7.64
CA HIS A 281 -12.54 8.25 7.87
C HIS A 281 -13.26 8.30 6.53
N SER A 282 -14.53 7.88 6.51
CA SER A 282 -15.36 8.00 5.31
C SER A 282 -15.51 9.49 4.94
N SER A 283 -15.15 9.84 3.71
CA SER A 283 -15.34 11.20 3.18
C SER A 283 -16.81 11.51 2.90
N ASP A 284 -17.60 10.48 2.60
CA ASP A 284 -19.04 10.60 2.37
C ASP A 284 -19.81 10.22 3.64
N PRO A 285 -20.50 11.18 4.29
CA PRO A 285 -21.26 10.90 5.50
C PRO A 285 -22.39 9.91 5.22
N TRP A 286 -22.67 9.06 6.19
CA TRP A 286 -23.86 8.21 6.12
C TRP A 286 -25.11 9.07 6.28
N THR A 287 -26.11 8.85 5.43
CA THR A 287 -27.43 9.48 5.53
C THR A 287 -28.49 8.38 5.68
N ILE A 288 -29.66 8.72 6.23
CA ILE A 288 -30.78 7.77 6.29
C ILE A 288 -31.14 7.26 4.88
N THR A 289 -31.14 8.14 3.88
CA THR A 289 -31.42 7.75 2.49
C THR A 289 -30.40 6.76 1.93
N ARG A 290 -29.12 6.91 2.27
CA ARG A 290 -28.06 5.99 1.86
C ARG A 290 -28.18 4.64 2.58
N LEU A 291 -28.59 4.64 3.85
CA LEU A 291 -28.89 3.41 4.60
C LEU A 291 -30.12 2.66 4.06
N ILE A 292 -31.09 3.37 3.48
CA ILE A 292 -32.19 2.74 2.74
C ILE A 292 -31.66 2.18 1.42
N ALA A 293 -30.90 2.97 0.67
CA ALA A 293 -30.40 2.59 -0.66
C ALA A 293 -29.50 1.35 -0.62
N ASN A 294 -28.70 1.18 0.44
CA ASN A 294 -27.85 -0.01 0.62
C ASN A 294 -28.54 -1.15 1.39
N GLY A 295 -29.84 -1.01 1.70
CA GLY A 295 -30.65 -2.04 2.36
C GLY A 295 -30.34 -2.28 3.85
N THR A 296 -29.62 -1.38 4.52
CA THR A 296 -29.32 -1.50 5.96
C THR A 296 -30.59 -1.33 6.81
N ILE A 297 -31.48 -0.43 6.40
CA ILE A 297 -32.79 -0.21 7.00
C ILE A 297 -33.83 -0.06 5.89
N ASP A 298 -35.08 -0.43 6.16
CA ASP A 298 -36.18 -0.15 5.25
C ASP A 298 -36.73 1.27 5.46
N ALA A 299 -37.52 1.75 4.50
CA ALA A 299 -38.08 3.11 4.52
C ALA A 299 -38.99 3.35 5.74
N TYR A 300 -39.66 2.31 6.25
CA TYR A 300 -40.51 2.43 7.43
C TYR A 300 -39.68 2.66 8.70
N THR A 301 -38.64 1.84 8.92
CA THR A 301 -37.71 2.03 10.06
C THR A 301 -37.02 3.37 9.99
N ALA A 302 -36.59 3.79 8.79
CA ALA A 302 -36.03 5.12 8.58
C ALA A 302 -36.98 6.27 9.00
N GLY A 303 -38.25 6.19 8.60
CA GLY A 303 -39.27 7.17 8.99
C GLY A 303 -39.49 7.21 10.50
N LEU A 304 -39.53 6.05 11.16
CA LEU A 304 -39.64 5.95 12.61
C LEU A 304 -38.44 6.59 13.32
N LEU A 305 -37.21 6.28 12.88
CA LEU A 305 -35.99 6.84 13.46
C LEU A 305 -35.93 8.36 13.29
N SER A 306 -36.25 8.87 12.10
CA SER A 306 -36.32 10.31 11.83
C SER A 306 -37.35 11.00 12.75
N PHE A 307 -38.55 10.41 12.89
CA PHE A 307 -39.58 10.92 13.80
C PHE A 307 -39.09 10.97 15.26
N LEU A 308 -38.40 9.92 15.74
CA LEU A 308 -37.86 9.89 17.10
C LEU A 308 -36.79 10.96 17.34
N VAL A 309 -35.90 11.18 16.36
CA VAL A 309 -34.87 12.23 16.43
C VAL A 309 -35.48 13.62 16.46
N GLN A 310 -36.45 13.90 15.58
CA GLN A 310 -37.16 15.19 15.53
C GLN A 310 -37.88 15.50 16.86
N ASN A 311 -38.37 14.47 17.55
CA ASN A 311 -39.01 14.59 18.85
C ASN A 311 -38.04 14.52 20.05
N ARG A 312 -36.72 14.56 19.79
CA ARG A 312 -35.65 14.56 20.81
C ARG A 312 -35.69 13.36 21.76
N ALA A 313 -36.11 12.19 21.25
CA ALA A 313 -36.07 10.96 22.02
C ALA A 313 -34.62 10.60 22.40
N THR A 314 -34.41 10.07 23.60
CA THR A 314 -33.11 9.50 23.99
C THR A 314 -32.96 8.11 23.40
N LEU A 315 -31.89 7.89 22.65
CA LEU A 315 -31.65 6.67 21.88
C LEU A 315 -30.27 6.11 22.19
N LEU A 316 -30.16 4.79 22.28
CA LEU A 316 -28.90 4.07 22.43
C LEU A 316 -28.77 3.08 21.27
N ILE A 317 -27.69 3.20 20.51
CA ILE A 317 -27.39 2.30 19.38
C ILE A 317 -26.40 1.23 19.84
N CYS A 318 -26.85 -0.02 19.88
CA CYS A 318 -26.06 -1.18 20.32
C CYS A 318 -25.79 -2.15 19.17
N GLY A 319 -24.76 -3.00 19.32
CA GLY A 319 -24.35 -3.97 18.31
C GLY A 319 -22.88 -4.36 18.41
N ALA A 320 -22.50 -5.45 17.74
CA ALA A 320 -21.12 -5.95 17.70
C ALA A 320 -20.13 -4.94 17.07
N ARG A 321 -18.82 -5.15 17.26
CA ARG A 321 -17.77 -4.35 16.59
C ARG A 321 -17.93 -4.50 15.08
N GLY A 322 -17.91 -3.38 14.34
CA GLY A 322 -18.12 -3.39 12.88
C GLY A 322 -19.58 -3.42 12.42
N ALA A 323 -20.57 -3.52 13.31
CA ALA A 323 -22.00 -3.61 12.92
C ALA A 323 -22.64 -2.30 12.40
N GLY A 324 -21.85 -1.27 12.07
CA GLY A 324 -22.39 0.00 11.55
C GLY A 324 -23.01 0.96 12.58
N LYS A 325 -22.76 0.76 13.88
CA LYS A 325 -23.31 1.64 14.95
C LYS A 325 -23.01 3.12 14.75
N GLY A 326 -21.74 3.44 14.50
CA GLY A 326 -21.29 4.82 14.25
C GLY A 326 -21.96 5.39 13.00
N SER A 327 -22.03 4.59 11.92
CA SER A 327 -22.69 4.95 10.66
C SER A 327 -24.17 5.31 10.86
N LEU A 328 -24.92 4.50 11.62
CA LEU A 328 -26.32 4.78 11.93
C LEU A 328 -26.46 6.04 12.79
N LEU A 329 -25.62 6.21 13.81
CA LEU A 329 -25.63 7.41 14.65
C LEU A 329 -25.37 8.68 13.82
N SER A 330 -24.32 8.66 12.99
CA SER A 330 -23.97 9.78 12.11
C SER A 330 -25.11 10.11 11.13
N ALA A 331 -25.78 9.10 10.57
CA ALA A 331 -26.94 9.31 9.72
C ALA A 331 -28.11 9.96 10.45
N MET A 332 -28.41 9.51 11.67
CA MET A 332 -29.48 10.07 12.48
C MET A 332 -29.18 11.49 12.95
N MET A 333 -27.91 11.85 13.15
CA MET A 333 -27.53 13.22 13.51
C MET A 333 -27.88 14.25 12.42
N LEU A 334 -28.01 13.83 11.17
CA LEU A 334 -28.41 14.70 10.07
C LEU A 334 -29.92 15.01 10.05
N GLU A 335 -30.73 14.29 10.83
CA GLU A 335 -32.18 14.51 10.95
C GLU A 335 -32.54 15.58 11.99
N PHE A 336 -31.58 16.08 12.76
CA PHE A 336 -31.80 17.23 13.64
C PHE A 336 -32.04 18.50 12.83
N ASP A 337 -32.95 19.35 13.30
CA ASP A 337 -33.13 20.68 12.73
C ASP A 337 -31.82 21.49 12.86
N LYS A 338 -31.48 22.25 11.82
CA LYS A 338 -30.27 23.08 11.75
C LYS A 338 -30.19 24.13 12.86
N SER A 339 -31.33 24.49 13.46
CA SER A 339 -31.40 25.37 14.62
C SER A 339 -30.93 24.72 15.93
N THR A 340 -30.77 23.40 15.94
CA THR A 340 -30.42 22.63 17.13
C THR A 340 -28.93 22.73 17.43
N ARG A 341 -28.59 23.11 18.66
CA ARG A 341 -27.21 23.05 19.15
C ARG A 341 -26.86 21.61 19.51
N ILE A 342 -25.86 21.06 18.84
CA ILE A 342 -25.35 19.70 19.08
C ILE A 342 -23.99 19.80 19.79
N LEU A 343 -23.80 18.98 20.83
CA LEU A 343 -22.52 18.78 21.49
C LEU A 343 -22.15 17.30 21.34
N THR A 344 -21.04 17.02 20.66
CA THR A 344 -20.48 15.67 20.57
C THR A 344 -19.34 15.51 21.57
N ILE A 345 -19.30 14.36 22.23
CA ILE A 345 -18.20 13.94 23.10
C ILE A 345 -17.76 12.60 22.57
N GLU A 346 -16.59 12.59 21.96
CA GLU A 346 -15.98 11.42 21.34
C GLU A 346 -14.56 11.28 21.88
N ASP A 347 -14.11 10.03 22.02
CA ASP A 347 -12.73 9.75 22.42
C ASP A 347 -11.74 10.16 21.31
N THR A 348 -12.20 10.18 20.05
CA THR A 348 -11.46 10.57 18.85
C THR A 348 -12.40 11.15 17.80
N ARG A 349 -11.96 12.19 17.08
CA ARG A 349 -12.78 13.00 16.15
C ARG A 349 -12.84 12.46 14.72
#